data_AF-A0A7C1TWI4-F1
#
_entry.id   AF-A0A7C1TWI4-F1
#
_cell.length_a   1.000
_cell.length_b   1.000
_cell.length_c   1.000
_cell.angle_alpha   90.00
_cell.angle_beta   90.00
_cell.angle_gamma   90.00
#
_symmetry.space_group_name_H-M   'P 1'
#
loop_
_entity.id
_entity.type
_entity.pdbx_description
1 polymer ?
#
loop_
_entity_poly.entity_id
_entity_poly.type
_entity_poly.pdbx_seq_one_letter_code
_entity_poly.pdbx_strand_id
1 'polypeptide(L)'
;MPISGVAVFFRVSAIRDGMVVLGLLVCLGACTRQPETPQALADSVVEEALQTLGLTTESLSLPRLGRPYSTPGRLAVVDEAMQHPTSMIGLSRRLAEANPLAATRADYLAALLAELGAENVSPVQMPADTFLDYESAAALLPAGLIKDARLENVLRRILSALDQAQHIWQRAGGKPTDEELAALHEHLTGSVSYQGLEIDPRLLMLEAYHAVGARVKQAELATAVLQLLAVGESVLPELREIVAPGESLEWNTPLGRVRISGKGDDRHTGPFALLIDLGGDDVYEDVGQELEPGRVSMVIDLQGNDSVRWKERPGPGAGLLGVSVWLDAHGNDSYTGSNMGMGVGVLGAGVLWDIAGDDYYQGGSMVQGVGQYGVGILIDEAGDDRYAAALYGQGFGGPGGFGIQVDLQGNDSYSCGGLVPDQSPARRKRHAKTHYLSMCQGYSFGIRP
;
A
#
# COMPACT_ATOMS: atom_id res chain seq x y z
N MET A 1 -40.07 -24.20 -10.63
CA MET A 1 -38.71 -24.60 -10.22
C MET A 1 -38.35 -23.76 -9.02
N PRO A 2 -38.32 -24.32 -7.80
CA PRO A 2 -38.14 -23.54 -6.60
C PRO A 2 -36.67 -23.39 -6.23
N ILE A 3 -36.39 -22.18 -5.74
CA ILE A 3 -35.22 -21.69 -5.02
C ILE A 3 -34.81 -22.70 -3.93
N SER A 4 -33.54 -23.14 -3.96
CA SER A 4 -32.93 -23.85 -2.82
C SER A 4 -31.89 -22.94 -2.17
N GLY A 5 -32.35 -22.12 -1.24
CA GLY A 5 -31.47 -21.49 -0.25
C GLY A 5 -31.04 -22.55 0.76
N VAL A 6 -29.73 -22.77 0.89
CA VAL A 6 -29.17 -23.57 1.98
C VAL A 6 -29.05 -22.65 3.19
N ALA A 7 -30.04 -22.70 4.09
CA ALA A 7 -29.94 -22.10 5.41
C ALA A 7 -29.13 -23.05 6.31
N VAL A 8 -27.90 -22.67 6.67
CA VAL A 8 -27.13 -23.34 7.72
C VAL A 8 -27.59 -22.79 9.06
N PHE A 9 -28.44 -23.54 9.77
CA PHE A 9 -28.82 -23.22 11.15
C PHE A 9 -27.68 -23.61 12.10
N PHE A 10 -27.02 -22.62 12.71
CA PHE A 10 -26.23 -22.85 13.92
C PHE A 10 -27.12 -22.72 15.15
N ARG A 11 -27.20 -23.79 15.94
CA ARG A 11 -27.77 -23.74 17.30
C ARG A 11 -26.71 -23.12 18.22
N VAL A 12 -26.72 -21.80 18.37
CA VAL A 12 -25.77 -21.09 19.25
C VAL A 12 -26.32 -21.13 20.69
N SER A 13 -25.84 -22.08 21.49
CA SER A 13 -26.00 -22.00 22.94
C SER A 13 -25.03 -20.95 23.49
N ALA A 14 -25.59 -19.81 23.91
CA ALA A 14 -24.99 -18.79 24.78
C ALA A 14 -23.49 -18.54 24.59
N ILE A 15 -23.14 -17.69 23.62
CA ILE A 15 -21.78 -17.15 23.50
C ILE A 15 -21.89 -15.63 23.64
N ARG A 16 -21.30 -15.13 24.72
CA ARG A 16 -20.94 -13.71 24.91
C ARG A 16 -20.07 -13.29 23.72
N ASP A 17 -20.34 -12.10 23.18
CA ASP A 17 -19.43 -11.23 22.40
C ASP A 17 -19.98 -10.85 21.01
N GLY A 18 -20.43 -9.59 20.89
CA GLY A 18 -20.98 -8.97 19.69
C GLY A 18 -19.99 -8.69 18.54
N MET A 19 -18.76 -9.21 18.61
CA MET A 19 -17.71 -8.95 17.60
C MET A 19 -17.90 -9.74 16.29
N VAL A 20 -18.59 -10.89 16.32
CA VAL A 20 -18.80 -11.73 15.12
C VAL A 20 -19.87 -11.13 14.19
N VAL A 21 -20.76 -10.30 14.73
CA VAL A 21 -21.91 -9.75 13.98
C VAL A 21 -21.48 -8.61 13.03
N LEU A 22 -20.46 -7.82 13.39
CA LEU A 22 -19.99 -6.69 12.57
C LEU A 22 -19.30 -7.18 11.28
N GLY A 23 -18.49 -8.25 11.36
CA GLY A 23 -17.83 -8.84 10.18
C GLY A 23 -18.83 -9.42 9.16
N LEU A 24 -19.93 -10.00 9.63
CA LEU A 24 -21.01 -10.52 8.78
C LEU A 24 -21.86 -9.41 8.14
N LEU A 25 -22.07 -8.28 8.82
CA LEU A 25 -22.85 -7.15 8.30
C LEU A 25 -22.09 -6.34 7.23
N VAL A 26 -20.77 -6.17 7.37
CA VAL A 26 -19.93 -5.56 6.32
C VAL A 26 -19.92 -6.43 5.05
N CYS A 27 -19.87 -7.76 5.19
CA CYS A 27 -20.01 -8.67 4.06
C CYS A 27 -21.39 -8.61 3.39
N LEU A 28 -22.48 -8.41 4.14
CA LEU A 28 -23.83 -8.31 3.55
C LEU A 28 -24.02 -7.03 2.72
N GLY A 29 -23.39 -5.91 3.10
CA GLY A 29 -23.38 -4.68 2.29
C GLY A 29 -22.50 -4.78 1.04
N ALA A 30 -21.37 -5.49 1.13
CA ALA A 30 -20.44 -5.70 0.01
C ALA A 30 -20.89 -6.80 -0.97
N CYS A 31 -21.65 -7.81 -0.52
CA CYS A 31 -22.10 -8.92 -1.37
C CYS A 31 -23.35 -8.59 -2.22
N THR A 32 -24.04 -7.47 -2.00
CA THR A 32 -25.17 -7.07 -2.85
C THR A 32 -24.69 -6.17 -3.98
N ARG A 33 -24.43 -6.76 -5.16
CA ARG A 33 -24.36 -6.06 -6.47
C ARG A 33 -25.71 -5.42 -6.87
N GLN A 34 -26.54 -4.97 -5.93
CA GLN A 34 -27.78 -4.27 -6.25
C GLN A 34 -27.56 -2.76 -6.09
N PRO A 35 -27.49 -1.99 -7.20
CA PRO A 35 -27.08 -0.58 -7.19
C PRO A 35 -28.08 0.40 -6.54
N GLU A 36 -29.07 -0.06 -5.78
CA GLU A 36 -30.24 0.77 -5.47
C GLU A 36 -30.79 0.65 -4.04
N THR A 37 -30.08 0.00 -3.10
CA THR A 37 -30.54 0.00 -1.70
C THR A 37 -30.19 1.36 -1.07
N PRO A 38 -31.15 2.25 -0.77
CA PRO A 38 -30.83 3.55 -0.17
C PRO A 38 -30.18 3.35 1.20
N GLN A 39 -29.26 4.22 1.62
CA GLN A 39 -28.57 4.13 2.92
C GLN A 39 -29.55 3.86 4.09
N ALA A 40 -30.69 4.54 4.08
CA ALA A 40 -31.74 4.37 5.08
C ALA A 40 -32.30 2.93 5.16
N LEU A 41 -32.34 2.21 4.02
CA LEU A 41 -32.80 0.83 3.96
C LEU A 41 -31.71 -0.13 4.48
N ALA A 42 -30.43 0.09 4.15
CA ALA A 42 -29.32 -0.69 4.72
C ALA A 42 -29.22 -0.50 6.25
N ASP A 43 -29.34 0.73 6.72
CA ASP A 43 -29.35 1.05 8.15
C ASP A 43 -30.55 0.38 8.85
N SER A 44 -31.72 0.36 8.22
CA SER A 44 -32.91 -0.32 8.77
C SER A 44 -32.76 -1.84 8.87
N VAL A 45 -32.08 -2.48 7.91
CA VAL A 45 -31.80 -3.92 7.94
C VAL A 45 -30.84 -4.28 9.07
N VAL A 46 -29.80 -3.46 9.27
CA VAL A 46 -28.86 -3.64 10.39
C VAL A 46 -29.59 -3.45 11.72
N GLU A 47 -30.44 -2.43 11.83
CA GLU A 47 -31.22 -2.16 13.03
C GLU A 47 -32.20 -3.30 13.35
N GLU A 48 -32.93 -3.83 12.35
CA GLU A 48 -33.81 -4.98 12.50
C GLU A 48 -33.04 -6.24 12.94
N ALA A 49 -31.85 -6.47 12.35
CA ALA A 49 -30.99 -7.59 12.74
C ALA A 49 -30.50 -7.46 14.19
N LEU A 50 -30.09 -6.26 14.62
CA LEU A 50 -29.70 -6.00 16.01
C LEU A 50 -30.88 -6.23 16.96
N GLN A 51 -32.06 -5.67 16.65
CA GLN A 51 -33.26 -5.85 17.46
C GLN A 51 -33.65 -7.33 17.59
N THR A 52 -33.55 -8.09 16.51
CA THR A 52 -33.81 -9.55 16.50
C THR A 52 -32.86 -10.30 17.44
N LEU A 53 -31.62 -9.83 17.58
CA LEU A 53 -30.62 -10.37 18.51
C LEU A 53 -30.74 -9.81 19.93
N GLY A 54 -31.71 -8.92 20.20
CA GLY A 54 -31.82 -8.21 21.47
C GLY A 54 -30.67 -7.23 21.73
N LEU A 55 -30.03 -6.76 20.66
CA LEU A 55 -28.94 -5.79 20.67
C LEU A 55 -29.42 -4.42 20.18
N THR A 56 -28.65 -3.40 20.51
CA THR A 56 -28.81 -2.03 20.01
C THR A 56 -27.57 -1.62 19.21
N THR A 57 -27.63 -0.50 18.49
CA THR A 57 -26.44 0.10 17.86
C THR A 57 -25.35 0.42 18.90
N GLU A 58 -25.72 0.82 20.12
CA GLU A 58 -24.78 0.99 21.23
C GLU A 58 -24.08 -0.33 21.61
N SER A 59 -24.72 -1.48 21.38
CA SER A 59 -24.12 -2.80 21.64
C SER A 59 -22.97 -3.12 20.68
N LEU A 60 -22.87 -2.41 19.55
CA LEU A 60 -21.73 -2.48 18.63
C LEU A 60 -20.58 -1.56 19.04
N SER A 61 -20.84 -0.55 19.86
CA SER A 61 -19.78 0.34 20.34
C SER A 61 -18.82 -0.45 21.23
N LEU A 62 -17.52 -0.34 20.96
CA LEU A 62 -16.50 -0.99 21.78
C LEU A 62 -16.54 -0.41 23.20
N PRO A 63 -16.39 -1.24 24.26
CA PRO A 63 -16.39 -0.74 25.63
C PRO A 63 -15.33 0.34 25.76
N ARG A 64 -15.75 1.55 26.15
CA ARG A 64 -14.83 2.65 26.46
C ARG A 64 -13.92 2.16 27.56
N LEU A 65 -12.65 1.91 27.22
CA LEU A 65 -11.65 1.54 28.21
C LEU A 65 -11.63 2.65 29.27
N GLY A 66 -11.78 2.30 30.55
CA GLY A 66 -11.76 3.26 31.66
C GLY A 66 -10.38 3.88 31.94
N ARG A 67 -9.46 3.81 30.97
CA ARG A 67 -8.10 4.33 31.04
C ARG A 67 -7.81 5.18 29.79
N PRO A 68 -7.06 6.28 29.92
CA PRO A 68 -6.62 7.07 28.78
C PRO A 68 -5.79 6.21 27.83
N TYR A 69 -5.92 6.46 26.53
CA TYR A 69 -5.15 5.83 25.47
C TYR A 69 -4.50 6.91 24.61
N SER A 70 -3.39 6.56 23.96
CA SER A 70 -2.72 7.46 23.01
C SER A 70 -3.63 7.72 21.81
N THR A 71 -3.76 8.99 21.45
CA THR A 71 -4.39 9.49 20.23
C THR A 71 -3.39 9.92 19.14
N PRO A 72 -2.10 10.23 19.40
CA PRO A 72 -1.18 10.47 18.29
C PRO A 72 -1.09 9.24 17.37
N GLY A 73 -1.19 9.49 16.06
CA GLY A 73 -1.31 8.44 15.05
C GLY A 73 -2.68 7.76 15.00
N ARG A 74 -3.73 8.32 15.60
CA ARG A 74 -5.10 7.86 15.35
C ARG A 74 -5.75 8.71 14.29
N LEU A 75 -6.21 8.07 13.21
CA LEU A 75 -6.93 8.75 12.14
C LEU A 75 -8.38 9.02 12.57
N ALA A 76 -8.97 10.11 12.07
CA ALA A 76 -10.35 10.50 12.39
C ALA A 76 -11.37 9.40 12.03
N VAL A 77 -11.14 8.66 10.94
CA VAL A 77 -11.97 7.51 10.53
C VAL A 77 -11.99 6.40 11.58
N VAL A 78 -10.91 6.24 12.37
CA VAL A 78 -10.88 5.28 13.48
C VAL A 78 -11.77 5.74 14.64
N ASP A 79 -11.76 7.04 14.94
CA ASP A 79 -12.65 7.60 15.96
C ASP A 79 -14.12 7.47 15.54
N GLU A 80 -14.42 7.71 14.27
CA GLU A 80 -15.75 7.50 13.69
C GLU A 80 -16.17 6.02 13.77
N ALA A 81 -15.30 5.08 13.39
CA ALA A 81 -15.57 3.64 13.49
C ALA A 81 -15.82 3.19 14.94
N MET A 82 -15.10 3.77 15.91
CA MET A 82 -15.26 3.42 17.33
C MET A 82 -16.51 4.04 17.96
N GLN A 83 -16.87 5.27 17.58
CA GLN A 83 -18.01 6.01 18.14
C GLN A 83 -19.33 5.64 17.46
N HIS A 84 -19.28 5.40 16.15
CA HIS A 84 -20.43 5.15 15.28
C HIS A 84 -20.16 3.95 14.34
N PRO A 85 -20.03 2.71 14.85
CA PRO A 85 -19.66 1.55 14.02
C PRO A 85 -20.51 1.34 12.76
N THR A 86 -21.79 1.73 12.78
CA THR A 86 -22.69 1.61 11.63
C THR A 86 -22.36 2.59 10.49
N SER A 87 -21.67 3.70 10.75
CA SER A 87 -21.26 4.64 9.69
C SER A 87 -20.23 4.04 8.74
N MET A 88 -19.55 2.95 9.14
CA MET A 88 -18.64 2.19 8.29
C MET A 88 -19.35 1.52 7.10
N ILE A 89 -20.66 1.29 7.18
CA ILE A 89 -21.45 0.80 6.05
C ILE A 89 -21.48 1.85 4.94
N GLY A 90 -21.76 3.11 5.30
CA GLY A 90 -21.74 4.23 4.36
C GLY A 90 -20.35 4.46 3.78
N LEU A 91 -19.30 4.37 4.60
CA LEU A 91 -17.91 4.45 4.14
C LEU A 91 -17.59 3.33 3.14
N SER A 92 -17.89 2.08 3.48
CA SER A 92 -17.67 0.93 2.60
C SER A 92 -18.36 1.10 1.25
N ARG A 93 -19.59 1.63 1.24
CA ARG A 93 -20.31 1.93 0.00
C ARG A 93 -19.64 3.04 -0.82
N ARG A 94 -19.21 4.14 -0.19
CA ARG A 94 -18.52 5.22 -0.91
C ARG A 94 -17.17 4.76 -1.48
N LEU A 95 -16.44 3.89 -0.77
CA LEU A 95 -15.24 3.26 -1.29
C LEU A 95 -15.53 2.35 -2.50
N ALA A 96 -16.65 1.61 -2.48
CA ALA A 96 -17.08 0.79 -3.62
C ALA A 96 -17.67 1.59 -4.79
N GLU A 97 -18.26 2.76 -4.51
CA GLU A 97 -18.80 3.70 -5.52
C GLU A 97 -17.72 4.61 -6.12
N ALA A 98 -16.54 4.70 -5.49
CA ALA A 98 -15.40 5.43 -6.04
C ALA A 98 -15.09 4.87 -7.42
N ASN A 99 -15.13 5.75 -8.44
CA ASN A 99 -15.07 5.32 -9.83
C ASN A 99 -13.69 4.73 -10.17
N PRO A 100 -13.55 3.41 -10.37
CA PRO A 100 -12.27 2.82 -10.78
C PRO A 100 -11.90 3.23 -12.21
N LEU A 101 -12.84 3.77 -12.98
CA LEU A 101 -12.62 4.39 -14.30
C LEU A 101 -12.46 5.92 -14.18
N ALA A 102 -11.88 6.42 -13.07
CA ALA A 102 -11.48 7.82 -12.98
C ALA A 102 -10.53 8.19 -14.13
N ALA A 103 -10.34 9.49 -14.36
CA ALA A 103 -9.52 9.95 -15.48
C ALA A 103 -8.07 9.43 -15.40
N THR A 104 -7.58 9.21 -14.17
CA THR A 104 -6.27 8.59 -13.88
C THR A 104 -6.36 7.66 -12.67
N ARG A 105 -5.43 6.72 -12.50
CA ARG A 105 -5.31 5.93 -11.25
C ARG A 105 -4.94 6.79 -10.05
N ALA A 106 -4.18 7.86 -10.28
CA ALA A 106 -3.92 8.84 -9.23
C ALA A 106 -5.21 9.52 -8.72
N ASP A 107 -6.14 9.89 -9.62
CA ASP A 107 -7.47 10.44 -9.26
C ASP A 107 -8.30 9.44 -8.46
N TYR A 108 -8.32 8.18 -8.89
CA TYR A 108 -9.03 7.12 -8.20
C TYR A 108 -8.51 6.90 -6.77
N LEU A 109 -7.19 6.76 -6.62
CA LEU A 109 -6.56 6.55 -5.30
C LEU A 109 -6.71 7.76 -4.38
N ALA A 110 -6.69 8.99 -4.93
CA ALA A 110 -6.97 10.18 -4.15
C ALA A 110 -8.39 10.19 -3.58
N ALA A 111 -9.38 9.75 -4.37
CA ALA A 111 -10.76 9.64 -3.91
C ALA A 111 -10.88 8.63 -2.76
N LEU A 112 -10.21 7.48 -2.85
CA LEU A 112 -10.15 6.51 -1.75
C LEU A 112 -9.50 7.08 -0.49
N LEU A 113 -8.36 7.76 -0.63
CA LEU A 113 -7.65 8.39 0.48
C LEU A 113 -8.50 9.48 1.14
N ALA A 114 -9.23 10.28 0.36
CA ALA A 114 -10.15 11.29 0.88
C ALA A 114 -11.29 10.66 1.69
N GLU A 115 -11.86 9.55 1.21
CA GLU A 115 -12.88 8.78 1.96
C GLU A 115 -12.35 8.21 3.27
N LEU A 116 -11.08 7.83 3.32
CA LEU A 116 -10.39 7.39 4.53
C LEU A 116 -9.98 8.56 5.46
N GLY A 117 -10.24 9.80 5.07
CA GLY A 117 -9.99 11.00 5.88
C GLY A 117 -8.63 11.66 5.66
N ALA A 118 -7.94 11.37 4.56
CA ALA A 118 -6.77 12.14 4.16
C ALA A 118 -7.21 13.50 3.58
N GLU A 119 -7.01 14.56 4.34
CA GLU A 119 -7.47 15.90 3.96
C GLU A 119 -6.62 16.51 2.83
N ASN A 120 -7.26 17.21 1.89
CA ASN A 120 -6.58 17.96 0.81
C ASN A 120 -5.63 17.11 -0.05
N VAL A 121 -5.88 15.80 -0.16
CA VAL A 121 -5.18 14.95 -1.14
C VAL A 121 -5.68 15.33 -2.52
N SER A 122 -4.85 16.04 -3.27
CA SER A 122 -5.10 16.34 -4.67
C SER A 122 -4.03 15.65 -5.50
N PRO A 123 -4.38 14.67 -6.34
CA PRO A 123 -3.56 14.30 -7.47
C PRO A 123 -3.68 15.51 -8.37
N VAL A 124 -2.75 16.45 -8.24
CA VAL A 124 -2.87 17.73 -8.93
C VAL A 124 -3.12 17.43 -10.41
N GLN A 125 -4.28 17.87 -10.95
CA GLN A 125 -4.45 18.05 -12.38
C GLN A 125 -3.25 18.87 -12.81
N MET A 126 -2.30 18.23 -13.49
CA MET A 126 -1.23 18.96 -14.15
C MET A 126 -1.73 19.22 -15.56
N PRO A 127 -2.20 20.43 -15.90
CA PRO A 127 -2.06 20.89 -17.27
C PRO A 127 -0.61 20.63 -17.68
N ALA A 128 -0.38 20.11 -18.89
CA ALA A 128 0.93 19.84 -19.47
C ALA A 128 1.91 21.04 -19.44
N ASP A 129 1.45 22.21 -18.97
CA ASP A 129 2.17 23.46 -18.90
C ASP A 129 2.51 23.90 -17.46
N THR A 130 2.10 23.15 -16.42
CA THR A 130 2.30 23.52 -15.00
C THR A 130 3.48 22.77 -14.37
N PHE A 131 4.59 22.69 -15.09
CA PHE A 131 5.80 22.09 -14.56
C PHE A 131 6.55 23.07 -13.66
N LEU A 132 6.88 22.60 -12.46
CA LEU A 132 7.84 23.23 -11.56
C LEU A 132 9.24 23.11 -12.17
N ASP A 133 9.77 24.25 -12.63
CA ASP A 133 11.17 24.48 -13.04
C ASP A 133 11.86 23.33 -13.81
N TYR A 134 11.50 23.16 -15.08
CA TYR A 134 12.16 22.23 -16.01
C TYR A 134 13.68 22.46 -16.16
N GLU A 135 14.20 23.65 -15.86
CA GLU A 135 15.64 23.90 -15.93
C GLU A 135 16.41 23.07 -14.91
N SER A 136 15.82 22.82 -13.73
CA SER A 136 16.43 21.98 -12.70
C SER A 136 16.53 20.50 -13.12
N ALA A 137 15.49 19.97 -13.78
CA ALA A 137 15.48 18.60 -14.30
C ALA A 137 16.44 18.40 -15.48
N ALA A 138 16.69 19.45 -16.28
CA ALA A 138 17.69 19.42 -17.35
C ALA A 138 19.09 19.11 -16.81
N ALA A 139 19.42 19.59 -15.62
CA ALA A 139 20.71 19.36 -14.98
C ALA A 139 20.91 17.91 -14.51
N LEU A 140 19.82 17.13 -14.40
CA LEU A 140 19.85 15.71 -14.02
C LEU A 140 20.10 14.79 -15.22
N LEU A 141 20.02 15.31 -16.46
CA LEU A 141 20.24 14.55 -17.67
C LEU A 141 21.69 14.67 -18.19
N PRO A 142 22.31 13.55 -18.60
CA PRO A 142 23.64 13.56 -19.19
C PRO A 142 23.60 14.16 -20.60
N ALA A 143 24.47 15.14 -20.85
CA ALA A 143 24.57 15.79 -22.15
C ALA A 143 25.00 14.80 -23.25
N GLY A 144 24.19 14.69 -24.31
CA GLY A 144 24.50 13.92 -25.52
C GLY A 144 24.37 12.40 -25.40
N LEU A 145 24.04 11.86 -24.21
CA LEU A 145 23.82 10.42 -24.03
C LEU A 145 22.46 10.00 -24.61
N ILE A 146 21.42 10.78 -24.32
CA ILE A 146 20.05 10.52 -24.76
C ILE A 146 19.87 11.16 -26.13
N LYS A 147 19.67 10.32 -27.16
CA LYS A 147 19.53 10.77 -28.56
C LYS A 147 18.07 10.91 -28.99
N ASP A 148 17.16 10.19 -28.34
CA ASP A 148 15.74 10.24 -28.62
C ASP A 148 15.10 11.38 -27.81
N ALA A 149 14.57 12.39 -28.51
CA ALA A 149 13.95 13.56 -27.88
C ALA A 149 12.66 13.21 -27.09
N ARG A 150 11.95 12.14 -27.45
CA ARG A 150 10.78 11.66 -26.70
C ARG A 150 11.22 11.06 -25.38
N LEU A 151 12.23 10.18 -25.41
CA LEU A 151 12.83 9.62 -24.19
C LEU A 151 13.37 10.73 -23.29
N GLU A 152 14.04 11.72 -23.86
CA GLU A 152 14.54 12.87 -23.10
C GLU A 152 13.41 13.62 -22.40
N ASN A 153 12.28 13.87 -23.08
CA ASN A 153 11.11 14.52 -22.49
C ASN A 153 10.45 13.68 -21.38
N VAL A 154 10.30 12.37 -21.59
CA VAL A 154 9.79 11.44 -20.58
C VAL A 154 10.66 11.50 -19.31
N LEU A 155 11.99 11.39 -19.48
CA LEU A 155 12.92 11.42 -18.36
C LEU A 155 12.88 12.76 -17.62
N ARG A 156 12.75 13.90 -18.33
CA ARG A 156 12.60 15.22 -17.69
C ARG A 156 11.38 15.28 -16.76
N ARG A 157 10.24 14.73 -17.21
CA ARG A 157 8.99 14.71 -16.44
C ARG A 157 9.13 13.84 -15.19
N ILE A 158 9.65 12.63 -15.34
CA ILE A 158 9.83 11.70 -14.22
C ILE A 158 10.83 12.24 -13.20
N LEU A 159 12.00 12.72 -13.65
CA LEU A 159 13.05 13.22 -12.75
C LEU A 159 12.61 14.49 -12.00
N SER A 160 11.82 15.36 -12.63
CA SER A 160 11.21 16.51 -11.96
C SER A 160 10.23 16.06 -10.86
N ALA A 161 9.39 15.06 -11.14
CA ALA A 161 8.45 14.51 -10.16
C ALA A 161 9.16 13.83 -8.99
N LEU A 162 10.25 13.10 -9.25
CA LEU A 162 11.09 12.50 -8.21
C LEU A 162 11.74 13.56 -7.32
N ASP A 163 12.30 14.63 -7.91
CA ASP A 163 12.87 15.75 -7.15
C ASP A 163 11.80 16.43 -6.27
N GLN A 164 10.61 16.67 -6.82
CA GLN A 164 9.49 17.22 -6.07
C GLN A 164 9.06 16.30 -4.92
N ALA A 165 8.95 14.98 -5.15
CA ALA A 165 8.62 14.02 -4.12
C ALA A 165 9.65 14.00 -2.98
N GLN A 166 10.94 14.12 -3.30
CA GLN A 166 12.01 14.24 -2.31
C GLN A 166 11.84 15.50 -1.44
N HIS A 167 11.59 16.66 -2.07
CA HIS A 167 11.34 17.91 -1.34
C HIS A 167 10.09 17.84 -0.45
N ILE A 168 9.03 17.17 -0.92
CA ILE A 168 7.83 16.95 -0.11
C ILE A 168 8.16 16.07 1.10
N TRP A 169 8.90 14.98 0.92
CA TRP A 169 9.30 14.15 2.04
C TRP A 169 10.15 14.92 3.05
N GLN A 170 11.12 15.73 2.62
CA GLN A 170 11.95 16.53 3.53
C GLN A 170 11.14 17.49 4.43
N ARG A 171 10.02 18.04 3.92
CA ARG A 171 9.14 18.92 4.72
C ARG A 171 8.05 18.19 5.50
N ALA A 172 7.63 17.01 5.04
CA ALA A 172 6.46 16.28 5.54
C ALA A 172 6.79 14.99 6.32
N GLY A 173 7.98 14.41 6.14
CA GLY A 173 8.43 13.14 6.71
C GLY A 173 8.83 13.20 8.19
N GLY A 174 8.26 14.15 8.95
CA GLY A 174 8.47 14.28 10.40
C GLY A 174 9.77 14.96 10.83
N LYS A 175 10.75 15.13 9.92
CA LYS A 175 12.06 15.76 10.18
C LYS A 175 12.78 15.10 11.38
N PRO A 176 13.13 13.81 11.28
CA PRO A 176 13.81 13.10 12.36
C PRO A 176 15.13 13.78 12.72
N THR A 177 15.50 13.75 14.00
CA THR A 177 16.87 14.06 14.44
C THR A 177 17.82 12.93 14.03
N ASP A 178 19.13 13.17 14.09
CA ASP A 178 20.13 12.13 13.78
C ASP A 178 19.98 10.88 14.67
N GLU A 179 19.61 11.07 15.95
CA GLU A 179 19.37 9.98 16.90
C GLU A 179 18.11 9.17 16.56
N GLU A 180 17.00 9.86 16.24
CA GLU A 180 15.77 9.19 15.81
C GLU A 180 15.98 8.42 14.50
N LEU A 181 16.70 9.03 13.56
CA LEU A 181 17.03 8.42 12.28
C LEU A 181 17.91 7.18 12.44
N ALA A 182 18.93 7.24 13.29
CA ALA A 182 19.78 6.08 13.57
C ALA A 182 18.98 4.91 14.15
N ALA A 183 18.09 5.18 15.10
CA ALA A 183 17.21 4.16 15.69
C ALA A 183 16.22 3.57 14.66
N LEU A 184 15.65 4.42 13.80
CA LEU A 184 14.75 3.98 12.72
C LEU A 184 15.50 3.13 11.69
N HIS A 185 16.68 3.55 11.26
CA HIS A 185 17.48 2.85 10.25
C HIS A 185 17.93 1.47 10.77
N GLU A 186 18.45 1.38 12.00
CA GLU A 186 18.81 0.09 12.62
C GLU A 186 17.61 -0.88 12.60
N HIS A 187 16.44 -0.38 12.99
CA HIS A 187 15.22 -1.17 13.02
C HIS A 187 14.74 -1.60 11.63
N LEU A 188 14.64 -0.65 10.68
CA LEU A 188 14.13 -0.91 9.34
C LEU A 188 15.03 -1.92 8.61
N THR A 189 16.35 -1.75 8.68
CA THR A 189 17.32 -2.69 8.10
C THR A 189 17.17 -4.09 8.71
N GLY A 190 17.01 -4.17 10.03
CA GLY A 190 16.75 -5.43 10.71
C GLY A 190 15.42 -6.06 10.31
N SER A 191 14.39 -5.26 10.05
CA SER A 191 13.05 -5.72 9.68
C SER A 191 12.97 -6.21 8.23
N VAL A 192 13.58 -5.48 7.30
CA VAL A 192 13.68 -5.90 5.88
C VAL A 192 14.34 -7.27 5.78
N SER A 193 15.46 -7.45 6.48
CA SER A 193 16.26 -8.69 6.44
C SER A 193 15.75 -9.81 7.36
N TYR A 194 14.70 -9.58 8.14
CA TYR A 194 14.22 -10.54 9.14
C TYR A 194 13.57 -11.78 8.49
N GLN A 195 14.03 -12.98 8.87
CA GLN A 195 13.47 -14.26 8.41
C GLN A 195 13.02 -15.18 9.57
N GLY A 196 13.03 -14.68 10.80
CA GLY A 196 12.71 -15.51 11.97
C GLY A 196 11.20 -15.79 12.11
N LEU A 197 10.88 -16.77 12.97
CA LEU A 197 9.51 -17.23 13.23
C LEU A 197 8.91 -16.63 14.52
N GLU A 198 9.67 -15.82 15.24
CA GLU A 198 9.20 -15.12 16.43
C GLU A 198 8.82 -13.68 16.04
N ILE A 199 7.78 -13.10 16.64
CA ILE A 199 7.63 -11.64 16.53
C ILE A 199 8.82 -11.05 17.27
N ASP A 200 9.79 -10.55 16.53
CA ASP A 200 10.87 -9.78 17.11
C ASP A 200 10.25 -8.61 17.88
N PRO A 201 10.58 -8.41 19.17
CA PRO A 201 10.14 -7.22 19.90
C PRO A 201 10.50 -5.92 19.20
N ARG A 202 11.51 -5.92 18.31
CA ARG A 202 11.82 -4.80 17.42
C ARG A 202 10.64 -4.50 16.50
N LEU A 203 10.00 -5.50 15.88
CA LEU A 203 8.77 -5.35 15.07
C LEU A 203 7.59 -4.72 15.85
N LEU A 204 7.73 -4.51 17.17
CA LEU A 204 6.85 -3.70 17.99
C LEU A 204 7.41 -2.25 18.06
N MET A 205 6.75 -1.36 17.33
CA MET A 205 6.70 0.10 17.48
C MET A 205 7.70 0.71 18.48
N LEU A 206 8.88 1.13 18.00
CA LEU A 206 9.85 1.91 18.78
C LEU A 206 9.33 3.32 19.11
N GLU A 207 9.82 3.91 20.21
CA GLU A 207 9.52 5.30 20.59
C GLU A 207 9.81 6.28 19.45
N ALA A 208 10.89 6.04 18.69
CA ALA A 208 11.27 6.84 17.51
C ALA A 208 10.17 6.87 16.42
N TYR A 209 9.46 5.75 16.16
CA TYR A 209 8.35 5.75 15.21
C TYR A 209 7.23 6.69 15.66
N HIS A 210 6.92 6.71 16.95
CA HIS A 210 5.86 7.56 17.47
C HIS A 210 6.28 9.03 17.49
N ALA A 211 7.51 9.31 17.92
CA ALA A 211 8.05 10.68 17.97
C ALA A 211 8.15 11.33 16.59
N VAL A 212 8.64 10.60 15.59
CA VAL A 212 8.72 11.08 14.20
C VAL A 212 7.34 11.06 13.55
N GLY A 213 6.60 9.96 13.71
CA GLY A 213 5.28 9.76 13.13
C GLY A 213 4.23 10.79 13.56
N ALA A 214 4.30 11.28 14.81
CA ALA A 214 3.43 12.36 15.29
C ALA A 214 3.67 13.70 14.58
N ARG A 215 4.82 13.86 13.90
CA ARG A 215 5.18 15.04 13.11
C ARG A 215 5.01 14.84 11.60
N VAL A 216 4.69 13.62 11.17
CA VAL A 216 4.47 13.32 9.76
C VAL A 216 3.17 13.98 9.29
N LYS A 217 3.19 14.50 8.06
CA LYS A 217 2.01 15.01 7.36
C LYS A 217 1.58 14.03 6.27
N GLN A 218 0.74 13.08 6.62
CA GLN A 218 0.34 11.97 5.76
C GLN A 218 -0.27 12.43 4.44
N ALA A 219 -1.11 13.46 4.45
CA ALA A 219 -1.73 13.99 3.23
C ALA A 219 -0.71 14.58 2.24
N GLU A 220 0.38 15.18 2.73
CA GLU A 220 1.46 15.67 1.87
C GLU A 220 2.24 14.49 1.27
N LEU A 221 2.48 13.42 2.04
CA LEU A 221 3.10 12.19 1.54
C LEU A 221 2.22 11.46 0.52
N ALA A 222 0.90 11.39 0.76
CA ALA A 222 -0.08 10.91 -0.21
C ALA A 222 0.00 11.71 -1.52
N THR A 223 0.02 13.04 -1.43
CA THR A 223 0.14 13.91 -2.60
C THR A 223 1.43 13.63 -3.37
N ALA A 224 2.56 13.45 -2.69
CA ALA A 224 3.84 13.17 -3.34
C ALA A 224 3.82 11.86 -4.14
N VAL A 225 3.31 10.77 -3.56
CA VAL A 225 3.28 9.48 -4.25
C VAL A 225 2.26 9.45 -5.39
N LEU A 226 1.12 10.13 -5.23
CA LEU A 226 0.10 10.23 -6.29
C LEU A 226 0.56 11.12 -7.46
N GLN A 227 1.32 12.19 -7.20
CA GLN A 227 1.93 12.99 -8.26
C GLN A 227 2.96 12.17 -9.05
N LEU A 228 3.79 11.40 -8.35
CA LEU A 228 4.75 10.51 -8.99
C LEU A 228 4.03 9.43 -9.82
N LEU A 229 2.99 8.79 -9.28
CA LEU A 229 2.14 7.84 -10.00
C LEU A 229 1.50 8.45 -11.24
N ALA A 230 0.90 9.64 -11.12
CA ALA A 230 0.28 10.35 -12.25
C ALA A 230 1.28 10.63 -13.37
N VAL A 231 2.53 10.98 -13.03
CA VAL A 231 3.58 11.16 -14.04
C VAL A 231 3.92 9.84 -14.71
N GLY A 232 4.08 8.75 -13.95
CA GLY A 232 4.29 7.39 -14.49
C GLY A 232 3.19 6.99 -15.48
N GLU A 233 1.93 7.09 -15.06
CA GLU A 233 0.75 6.84 -15.90
C GLU A 233 0.77 7.67 -17.19
N SER A 234 1.08 8.97 -17.07
CA SER A 234 1.05 9.91 -18.19
C SER A 234 2.17 9.70 -19.23
N VAL A 235 3.22 8.93 -18.92
CA VAL A 235 4.34 8.66 -19.83
C VAL A 235 4.27 7.26 -20.46
N LEU A 236 3.44 6.35 -19.94
CA LEU A 236 3.32 4.98 -20.47
C LEU A 236 3.05 4.91 -21.99
N PRO A 237 2.14 5.72 -22.58
CA PRO A 237 1.91 5.68 -24.02
C PRO A 237 3.14 6.09 -24.83
N GLU A 238 3.92 7.05 -24.34
CA GLU A 238 5.17 7.47 -24.99
C GLU A 238 6.24 6.40 -24.85
N LEU A 239 6.41 5.83 -23.65
CA LEU A 239 7.40 4.78 -23.34
C LEU A 239 7.24 3.54 -24.23
N ARG A 240 6.01 3.09 -24.48
CA ARG A 240 5.70 1.94 -25.35
C ARG A 240 6.18 2.12 -26.80
N GLU A 241 6.29 3.37 -27.24
CA GLU A 241 6.68 3.74 -28.61
C GLU A 241 8.17 4.12 -28.72
N ILE A 242 8.92 4.11 -27.62
CA ILE A 242 10.35 4.43 -27.63
C ILE A 242 11.12 3.31 -28.35
N VAL A 243 12.04 3.73 -29.22
CA VAL A 243 13.02 2.81 -29.79
C VAL A 243 14.03 2.46 -28.71
N ALA A 244 14.04 1.19 -28.32
CA ALA A 244 14.94 0.70 -27.28
C ALA A 244 16.40 1.07 -27.58
N PRO A 245 17.17 1.51 -26.57
CA PRO A 245 18.57 1.78 -26.76
C PRO A 245 19.29 0.47 -27.10
N GLY A 246 20.33 0.54 -27.94
CA GLY A 246 21.08 -0.67 -28.33
C GLY A 246 21.88 -1.29 -27.18
N GLU A 247 22.31 -0.47 -26.22
CA GLU A 247 22.88 -0.87 -24.93
C GLU A 247 22.12 -0.09 -23.84
N SER A 248 21.94 -0.69 -22.66
CA SER A 248 21.27 0.00 -21.54
C SER A 248 21.98 1.31 -21.20
N LEU A 249 21.21 2.37 -20.98
CA LEU A 249 21.72 3.67 -20.57
C LEU A 249 21.76 3.75 -19.05
N GLU A 250 22.86 4.21 -18.46
CA GLU A 250 22.98 4.34 -17.02
C GLU A 250 23.82 5.54 -16.61
N TRP A 251 23.37 6.29 -15.59
CA TRP A 251 24.12 7.39 -14.98
C TRP A 251 23.68 7.63 -13.54
N ASN A 252 24.42 8.48 -12.81
CA ASN A 252 24.08 8.89 -11.46
C ASN A 252 23.58 10.34 -11.43
N THR A 253 22.62 10.59 -10.55
CA THR A 253 22.09 11.92 -10.21
C THR A 253 22.18 12.14 -8.70
N PRO A 254 21.97 13.37 -8.19
CA PRO A 254 21.80 13.60 -6.75
C PRO A 254 20.64 12.79 -6.12
N LEU A 255 19.59 12.49 -6.90
CA LEU A 255 18.45 11.68 -6.45
C LEU A 255 18.86 10.20 -6.29
N GLY A 256 19.70 9.70 -7.19
CA GLY A 256 20.22 8.33 -7.22
C GLY A 256 20.57 7.85 -8.62
N ARG A 257 20.80 6.54 -8.76
CA ARG A 257 21.11 5.89 -10.04
C ARG A 257 19.89 5.92 -10.96
N VAL A 258 20.11 6.21 -12.24
CA VAL A 258 19.10 6.14 -13.30
C VAL A 258 19.54 5.11 -14.33
N ARG A 259 18.64 4.22 -14.72
CA ARG A 259 18.88 3.19 -15.75
C ARG A 259 17.69 3.07 -16.70
N ILE A 260 17.98 2.91 -18.00
CA ILE A 260 17.01 2.56 -19.03
C ILE A 260 17.52 1.31 -19.75
N SER A 261 16.75 0.25 -19.68
CA SER A 261 17.06 -1.07 -20.23
C SER A 261 16.38 -1.31 -21.58
N GLY A 262 16.71 -2.43 -22.21
CA GLY A 262 16.30 -2.77 -23.56
C GLY A 262 14.94 -3.46 -23.62
N LYS A 263 14.77 -4.33 -24.61
CA LYS A 263 13.62 -5.26 -24.75
C LYS A 263 14.04 -6.72 -24.57
N GLY A 264 15.12 -6.95 -23.85
CA GLY A 264 15.72 -8.28 -23.74
C GLY A 264 16.01 -8.57 -22.29
N ASP A 265 16.00 -9.87 -21.97
CA ASP A 265 16.13 -10.37 -20.61
C ASP A 265 17.39 -9.83 -19.91
N ASP A 266 17.14 -8.97 -18.93
CA ASP A 266 18.09 -8.23 -18.14
C ASP A 266 18.04 -8.69 -16.66
N ARG A 267 19.11 -8.35 -15.93
CA ARG A 267 19.16 -8.53 -14.48
C ARG A 267 19.47 -7.21 -13.80
N HIS A 268 18.55 -6.75 -12.96
CA HIS A 268 18.65 -5.50 -12.24
C HIS A 268 18.98 -5.76 -10.77
N THR A 269 19.89 -4.96 -10.22
CA THR A 269 20.27 -5.08 -8.81
C THR A 269 20.65 -3.73 -8.21
N GLY A 270 20.13 -3.48 -7.01
CA GLY A 270 20.49 -2.34 -6.19
C GLY A 270 19.49 -1.19 -6.27
N PRO A 271 19.80 -0.08 -5.57
CA PRO A 271 18.90 1.05 -5.48
C PRO A 271 18.91 1.86 -6.78
N PHE A 272 17.73 2.30 -7.19
CA PHE A 272 17.54 3.21 -8.31
C PHE A 272 16.65 4.37 -7.89
N ALA A 273 17.03 5.58 -8.29
CA ALA A 273 16.07 6.69 -8.33
C ALA A 273 15.07 6.49 -9.48
N LEU A 274 15.55 5.97 -10.61
CA LEU A 274 14.71 5.62 -11.76
C LEU A 274 15.27 4.38 -12.46
N LEU A 275 14.42 3.37 -12.65
CA LEU A 275 14.66 2.25 -13.55
C LEU A 275 13.49 2.18 -14.52
N ILE A 276 13.78 2.16 -15.82
CA ILE A 276 12.81 1.92 -16.87
C ILE A 276 13.28 0.70 -17.64
N ASP A 277 12.53 -0.38 -17.58
CA ASP A 277 12.68 -1.50 -18.50
C ASP A 277 11.65 -1.39 -19.63
N LEU A 278 12.08 -1.64 -20.87
CA LEU A 278 11.19 -1.59 -22.03
C LEU A 278 10.68 -2.98 -22.42
N GLY A 279 11.21 -4.02 -21.78
CA GLY A 279 10.64 -5.35 -21.65
C GLY A 279 11.66 -6.48 -21.72
N GLY A 280 11.18 -7.71 -21.68
CA GLY A 280 12.01 -8.92 -21.56
C GLY A 280 11.49 -9.76 -20.42
N ASP A 281 11.94 -11.01 -20.27
CA ASP A 281 11.65 -11.77 -19.05
C ASP A 281 12.78 -11.53 -18.04
N ASP A 282 12.61 -10.52 -17.18
CA ASP A 282 13.67 -9.92 -16.39
C ASP A 282 13.78 -10.47 -14.96
N VAL A 283 14.93 -10.20 -14.33
CA VAL A 283 15.15 -10.52 -12.92
C VAL A 283 15.53 -9.27 -12.14
N TYR A 284 14.67 -8.90 -11.18
CA TYR A 284 14.90 -7.78 -10.26
C TYR A 284 15.31 -8.31 -8.89
N GLU A 285 16.53 -8.02 -8.44
CA GLU A 285 17.04 -8.46 -7.14
C GLU A 285 17.42 -7.29 -6.23
N ASP A 286 16.70 -7.14 -5.11
CA ASP A 286 16.87 -6.04 -4.16
C ASP A 286 16.86 -4.68 -4.88
N VAL A 287 15.89 -4.52 -5.79
CA VAL A 287 15.64 -3.31 -6.59
C VAL A 287 14.58 -2.45 -5.90
N GLY A 288 14.80 -1.14 -5.90
CA GLY A 288 13.86 -0.16 -5.37
C GLY A 288 14.58 1.04 -4.78
N GLN A 289 14.00 1.59 -3.71
CA GLN A 289 14.54 2.73 -2.99
C GLN A 289 15.74 2.34 -2.10
N GLU A 290 16.73 3.22 -2.03
CA GLU A 290 17.78 3.18 -1.00
C GLU A 290 17.19 3.49 0.38
N LEU A 291 17.51 2.70 1.41
CA LEU A 291 16.97 2.85 2.77
C LEU A 291 17.62 4.00 3.53
N GLU A 292 17.45 5.22 3.01
CA GLU A 292 17.99 6.46 3.55
C GLU A 292 16.90 7.54 3.53
N PRO A 293 16.93 8.51 4.46
CA PRO A 293 15.88 9.50 4.59
C PRO A 293 15.76 10.37 3.33
N GLY A 294 14.52 10.51 2.85
CA GLY A 294 14.17 11.35 1.71
C GLY A 294 14.58 10.79 0.36
N ARG A 295 14.99 9.52 0.29
CA ARG A 295 15.20 8.87 -1.00
C ARG A 295 13.89 8.74 -1.75
N VAL A 296 14.02 8.67 -3.07
CA VAL A 296 12.90 8.53 -4.01
C VAL A 296 13.23 7.46 -5.02
N SER A 297 12.22 6.76 -5.52
CA SER A 297 12.41 5.71 -6.51
C SER A 297 11.18 5.56 -7.40
N MET A 298 11.40 5.43 -8.70
CA MET A 298 10.40 4.96 -9.64
C MET A 298 10.97 3.80 -10.45
N VAL A 299 10.28 2.67 -10.44
CA VAL A 299 10.55 1.54 -11.33
C VAL A 299 9.37 1.42 -12.29
N ILE A 300 9.65 1.31 -13.59
CA ILE A 300 8.67 1.09 -14.64
C ILE A 300 9.14 -0.13 -15.42
N ASP A 301 8.40 -1.23 -15.32
CA ASP A 301 8.45 -2.32 -16.29
C ASP A 301 7.31 -2.16 -17.30
N LEU A 302 7.55 -2.53 -18.57
CA LEU A 302 6.53 -2.41 -19.62
C LEU A 302 5.94 -3.74 -20.08
N GLN A 303 6.72 -4.81 -20.07
CA GLN A 303 6.41 -6.10 -20.69
C GLN A 303 7.38 -7.17 -20.19
N GLY A 304 6.87 -8.28 -19.68
CA GLY A 304 7.73 -9.40 -19.33
C GLY A 304 6.99 -10.53 -18.68
N ASN A 305 7.69 -11.57 -18.26
CA ASN A 305 7.23 -12.42 -17.15
C ASN A 305 8.39 -12.45 -16.16
N ASP A 306 8.37 -11.49 -15.27
CA ASP A 306 9.50 -11.08 -14.48
C ASP A 306 9.55 -11.77 -13.13
N SER A 307 10.76 -11.81 -12.59
CA SER A 307 11.02 -12.37 -11.29
C SER A 307 11.59 -11.32 -10.36
N VAL A 308 10.71 -10.77 -9.53
CA VAL A 308 11.04 -9.73 -8.55
C VAL A 308 11.31 -10.35 -7.19
N ARG A 309 12.54 -10.20 -6.70
CA ARG A 309 13.01 -10.77 -5.44
C ARG A 309 13.69 -9.75 -4.55
N TRP A 310 13.35 -9.74 -3.26
CA TRP A 310 14.04 -8.90 -2.28
C TRP A 310 14.21 -9.60 -0.94
N LYS A 311 15.30 -9.27 -0.26
CA LYS A 311 15.67 -9.80 1.05
C LYS A 311 16.49 -8.82 1.88
N GLU A 312 17.31 -7.99 1.24
CA GLU A 312 18.27 -7.10 1.90
C GLU A 312 17.86 -5.63 1.79
N ARG A 313 16.98 -5.29 0.84
CA ARG A 313 16.48 -3.93 0.61
C ARG A 313 14.96 -3.85 0.66
N PRO A 314 14.41 -2.63 0.82
CA PRO A 314 12.99 -2.40 0.65
C PRO A 314 12.51 -3.00 -0.68
N GLY A 315 11.38 -3.70 -0.63
CA GLY A 315 10.84 -4.38 -1.80
C GLY A 315 10.16 -3.44 -2.80
N PRO A 316 9.49 -4.00 -3.82
CA PRO A 316 8.91 -3.22 -4.91
C PRO A 316 7.91 -2.19 -4.40
N GLY A 317 8.06 -0.94 -4.83
CA GLY A 317 7.17 0.16 -4.45
C GLY A 317 7.22 0.56 -2.97
N ALA A 318 8.23 0.12 -2.21
CA ALA A 318 8.34 0.48 -0.79
C ALA A 318 8.94 1.89 -0.60
N GLY A 319 8.17 2.78 0.03
CA GLY A 319 8.61 4.08 0.53
C GLY A 319 8.88 4.05 2.03
N LEU A 320 10.08 3.62 2.42
CA LEU A 320 10.52 3.58 3.83
C LEU A 320 11.39 4.80 4.09
N LEU A 321 10.90 5.76 4.89
CA LEU A 321 11.54 7.09 5.03
C LEU A 321 11.73 7.80 3.68
N GLY A 322 10.87 7.53 2.70
CA GLY A 322 10.97 8.09 1.36
C GLY A 322 9.68 7.96 0.56
N VAL A 323 9.75 8.20 -0.76
CA VAL A 323 8.62 8.04 -1.68
C VAL A 323 8.98 7.08 -2.82
N SER A 324 8.17 6.06 -3.07
CA SER A 324 8.46 5.08 -4.13
C SER A 324 7.22 4.68 -4.93
N VAL A 325 7.38 4.53 -6.24
CA VAL A 325 6.39 3.92 -7.14
C VAL A 325 7.06 2.78 -7.89
N TRP A 326 6.39 1.63 -7.95
CA TRP A 326 6.70 0.56 -8.87
C TRP A 326 5.50 0.39 -9.79
N LEU A 327 5.73 0.47 -11.08
CA LEU A 327 4.72 0.35 -12.13
C LEU A 327 5.10 -0.84 -12.99
N ASP A 328 4.24 -1.84 -13.01
CA ASP A 328 4.30 -2.97 -13.93
C ASP A 328 3.12 -2.86 -14.90
N ALA A 329 3.41 -2.90 -16.20
CA ALA A 329 2.41 -2.60 -17.21
C ALA A 329 1.79 -3.84 -17.87
N HIS A 330 2.52 -4.96 -17.90
CA HIS A 330 2.06 -6.19 -18.51
C HIS A 330 3.02 -7.33 -18.21
N GLY A 331 2.50 -8.46 -17.74
CA GLY A 331 3.28 -9.67 -17.65
C GLY A 331 2.56 -10.80 -16.98
N ASN A 332 3.28 -11.82 -16.53
CA ASN A 332 2.80 -12.73 -15.50
C ASN A 332 3.96 -12.85 -14.52
N ASP A 333 3.93 -12.03 -13.48
CA ASP A 333 5.07 -11.65 -12.70
C ASP A 333 5.06 -12.33 -11.34
N SER A 334 6.27 -12.60 -10.83
CA SER A 334 6.46 -13.24 -9.54
C SER A 334 7.16 -12.29 -8.59
N TYR A 335 6.39 -11.70 -7.69
CA TYR A 335 6.84 -10.86 -6.59
C TYR A 335 7.06 -11.70 -5.32
N THR A 336 8.32 -12.05 -5.02
CA THR A 336 8.65 -12.90 -3.85
C THR A 336 9.74 -12.28 -2.99
N GLY A 337 9.44 -11.98 -1.73
CA GLY A 337 10.48 -11.49 -0.83
C GLY A 337 10.17 -11.64 0.65
N SER A 338 11.07 -11.08 1.46
CA SER A 338 10.99 -11.16 2.93
C SER A 338 9.90 -10.23 3.47
N ASN A 339 10.20 -8.97 3.74
CA ASN A 339 9.30 -8.04 4.43
C ASN A 339 9.36 -6.67 3.75
N MET A 340 8.41 -5.78 4.06
CA MET A 340 8.48 -4.36 3.67
C MET A 340 8.64 -4.14 2.16
N GLY A 341 7.72 -4.70 1.38
CA GLY A 341 7.66 -4.60 -0.08
C GLY A 341 6.23 -4.63 -0.60
N MET A 342 6.06 -4.44 -1.90
CA MET A 342 4.76 -4.38 -2.57
C MET A 342 3.89 -3.23 -2.04
N GLY A 343 4.38 -1.99 -2.24
CA GLY A 343 3.59 -0.79 -1.96
C GLY A 343 3.50 -0.42 -0.48
N VAL A 344 4.59 -0.53 0.26
CA VAL A 344 4.62 -0.22 1.71
C VAL A 344 5.04 1.23 1.93
N GLY A 345 4.35 1.95 2.83
CA GLY A 345 4.70 3.30 3.26
C GLY A 345 4.89 3.39 4.76
N VAL A 346 6.14 3.47 5.21
CA VAL A 346 6.49 3.65 6.63
C VAL A 346 7.23 4.96 6.81
N LEU A 347 6.63 5.92 7.51
CA LEU A 347 7.14 7.30 7.61
C LEU A 347 7.44 7.90 6.22
N GLY A 348 6.70 7.44 5.21
CA GLY A 348 6.95 7.62 3.79
C GLY A 348 5.71 7.19 2.99
N ALA A 349 5.84 7.10 1.67
CA ALA A 349 4.75 6.69 0.81
C ALA A 349 5.20 5.74 -0.31
N GLY A 350 4.48 4.64 -0.49
CA GLY A 350 4.82 3.58 -1.44
C GLY A 350 3.61 3.14 -2.25
N VAL A 351 3.80 2.95 -3.56
CA VAL A 351 2.82 2.36 -4.48
C VAL A 351 3.47 1.22 -5.25
N LEU A 352 2.82 0.06 -5.28
CA LEU A 352 2.97 -0.91 -6.37
C LEU A 352 1.69 -0.84 -7.21
N TRP A 353 1.85 -0.62 -8.51
CA TRP A 353 0.77 -0.61 -9.48
C TRP A 353 1.06 -1.64 -10.55
N ASP A 354 0.26 -2.69 -10.57
CA ASP A 354 0.21 -3.69 -11.62
C ASP A 354 -1.03 -3.46 -12.50
N ILE A 355 -0.83 -3.47 -13.82
CA ILE A 355 -1.89 -3.17 -14.79
C ILE A 355 -2.50 -4.44 -15.38
N ALA A 356 -1.73 -5.51 -15.55
CA ALA A 356 -2.19 -6.70 -16.25
C ALA A 356 -1.25 -7.88 -16.06
N GLY A 357 -1.80 -9.01 -15.66
CA GLY A 357 -1.07 -10.27 -15.58
C GLY A 357 -1.77 -11.28 -14.71
N ASP A 358 -1.38 -12.54 -14.79
CA ASP A 358 -1.74 -13.54 -13.77
C ASP A 358 -0.58 -13.67 -12.78
N ASP A 359 -0.63 -12.90 -11.70
CA ASP A 359 0.53 -12.59 -10.88
C ASP A 359 0.59 -13.36 -9.57
N TYR A 360 1.82 -13.45 -9.03
CA TYR A 360 2.10 -14.08 -7.76
C TYR A 360 2.77 -13.10 -6.78
N TYR A 361 2.01 -12.70 -5.76
CA TYR A 361 2.45 -11.80 -4.70
C TYR A 361 2.70 -12.56 -3.40
N GLN A 362 3.96 -12.87 -3.10
CA GLN A 362 4.35 -13.57 -1.87
C GLN A 362 5.31 -12.74 -1.01
N GLY A 363 4.91 -12.50 0.23
CA GLY A 363 5.77 -11.86 1.22
C GLY A 363 5.55 -12.38 2.63
N GLY A 364 6.46 -12.00 3.52
CA GLY A 364 6.39 -12.20 4.95
C GLY A 364 5.54 -11.13 5.62
N SER A 365 6.20 -10.17 6.26
CA SER A 365 5.59 -9.18 7.14
C SER A 365 5.59 -7.77 6.54
N MET A 366 4.53 -7.00 6.77
CA MET A 366 4.38 -5.63 6.24
C MET A 366 4.57 -5.59 4.73
N VAL A 367 3.65 -6.22 4.01
CA VAL A 367 3.67 -6.30 2.54
C VAL A 367 2.27 -6.10 1.96
N GLN A 368 2.17 -5.74 0.67
CA GLN A 368 0.88 -5.60 -0.04
C GLN A 368 0.04 -4.45 0.54
N GLY A 369 0.46 -3.21 0.26
CA GLY A 369 -0.33 -2.02 0.56
C GLY A 369 -0.40 -1.65 2.04
N VAL A 370 0.74 -1.48 2.69
CA VAL A 370 0.79 -1.25 4.16
C VAL A 370 1.20 0.17 4.50
N GLY A 371 0.42 0.85 5.34
CA GLY A 371 0.74 2.20 5.81
C GLY A 371 1.01 2.26 7.31
N GLN A 372 2.12 2.89 7.72
CA GLN A 372 2.40 3.22 9.12
C GLN A 372 3.04 4.61 9.22
N TYR A 373 2.32 5.56 9.81
CA TYR A 373 2.64 6.99 9.76
C TYR A 373 2.96 7.47 8.34
N GLY A 374 2.31 6.87 7.35
CA GLY A 374 2.66 6.91 5.94
C GLY A 374 1.55 6.31 5.09
N VAL A 375 1.80 6.14 3.80
CA VAL A 375 0.79 5.69 2.83
C VAL A 375 1.35 4.52 2.05
N GLY A 376 0.74 3.34 2.18
CA GLY A 376 1.09 2.17 1.38
C GLY A 376 -0.08 1.71 0.54
N ILE A 377 0.15 1.54 -0.76
CA ILE A 377 -0.85 1.18 -1.74
C ILE A 377 -0.33 0.03 -2.61
N LEU A 378 -1.09 -1.04 -2.72
CA LEU A 378 -1.01 -1.99 -3.82
C LEU A 378 -2.28 -1.83 -4.65
N ILE A 379 -2.13 -1.64 -5.96
CA ILE A 379 -3.23 -1.67 -6.91
C ILE A 379 -2.91 -2.65 -8.02
N ASP A 380 -3.80 -3.61 -8.20
CA ASP A 380 -3.83 -4.57 -9.31
C ASP A 380 -5.11 -4.32 -10.11
N GLU A 381 -5.00 -4.21 -11.44
CA GLU A 381 -6.12 -3.89 -12.30
C GLU A 381 -6.81 -5.07 -12.97
N ALA A 382 -6.07 -6.16 -13.23
CA ALA A 382 -6.54 -7.26 -14.05
C ALA A 382 -5.62 -8.49 -13.95
N GLY A 383 -6.22 -9.62 -13.62
CA GLY A 383 -5.48 -10.89 -13.52
C GLY A 383 -6.32 -11.98 -12.88
N ASP A 384 -5.87 -13.23 -12.87
CA ASP A 384 -6.31 -14.22 -11.88
C ASP A 384 -5.17 -14.44 -10.86
N ASP A 385 -5.15 -13.60 -9.82
CA ASP A 385 -3.96 -13.40 -8.98
C ASP A 385 -3.91 -14.21 -7.70
N ARG A 386 -2.71 -14.27 -7.12
CA ARG A 386 -2.43 -15.01 -5.89
C ARG A 386 -1.66 -14.16 -4.90
N TYR A 387 -2.32 -13.82 -3.81
CA TYR A 387 -1.76 -13.04 -2.71
C TYR A 387 -1.47 -13.92 -1.49
N ALA A 388 -0.23 -13.90 -1.04
CA ALA A 388 0.23 -14.59 0.16
C ALA A 388 1.06 -13.64 1.03
N ALA A 389 0.58 -13.40 2.26
CA ALA A 389 1.30 -12.66 3.29
C ALA A 389 1.43 -13.48 4.58
N ALA A 390 2.48 -13.31 5.36
CA ALA A 390 2.59 -13.96 6.65
C ALA A 390 1.91 -13.16 7.77
N LEU A 391 2.19 -11.86 7.85
CA LEU A 391 1.80 -11.00 8.96
C LEU A 391 1.67 -9.53 8.51
N TYR A 392 0.73 -8.75 9.05
CA TYR A 392 0.64 -7.29 8.79
C TYR A 392 0.62 -6.92 7.31
N GLY A 393 -0.06 -7.68 6.45
CA GLY A 393 -0.12 -7.40 5.02
C GLY A 393 -1.53 -7.13 4.51
N GLN A 394 -1.67 -7.02 3.19
CA GLN A 394 -2.98 -6.92 2.51
C GLN A 394 -3.83 -5.76 3.03
N GLY A 395 -3.39 -4.53 2.79
CA GLY A 395 -4.09 -3.33 3.23
C GLY A 395 -3.97 -3.05 4.74
N PHE A 396 -2.92 -3.54 5.40
CA PHE A 396 -2.74 -3.32 6.84
C PHE A 396 -2.51 -1.83 7.16
N GLY A 397 -3.34 -1.27 8.05
CA GLY A 397 -3.23 0.10 8.53
C GLY A 397 -2.61 0.16 9.94
N GLY A 398 -1.34 0.54 10.02
CA GLY A 398 -0.66 0.83 11.27
C GLY A 398 -1.01 2.22 11.83
N PRO A 399 -0.43 2.61 12.97
CA PRO A 399 -0.66 3.93 13.56
C PRO A 399 -0.36 5.06 12.58
N GLY A 400 -1.32 5.96 12.39
CA GLY A 400 -1.23 7.15 11.56
C GLY A 400 -1.02 6.84 10.09
N GLY A 401 -1.28 5.60 9.64
CA GLY A 401 -1.00 5.16 8.30
C GLY A 401 -2.25 4.76 7.52
N PHE A 402 -2.17 4.93 6.21
CA PHE A 402 -3.17 4.46 5.25
C PHE A 402 -2.60 3.24 4.53
N GLY A 403 -3.14 2.05 4.82
CA GLY A 403 -2.86 0.83 4.07
C GLY A 403 -4.02 0.54 3.12
N ILE A 404 -3.74 0.41 1.84
CA ILE A 404 -4.73 0.22 0.80
C ILE A 404 -4.27 -0.92 -0.11
N GLN A 405 -5.13 -1.92 -0.29
CA GLN A 405 -4.99 -2.89 -1.36
C GLN A 405 -6.25 -2.80 -2.23
N VAL A 406 -6.06 -2.56 -3.52
CA VAL A 406 -7.11 -2.55 -4.53
C VAL A 406 -6.81 -3.66 -5.52
N ASP A 407 -7.85 -4.42 -5.83
CA ASP A 407 -7.88 -5.41 -6.89
C ASP A 407 -9.19 -5.13 -7.66
N LEU A 408 -9.08 -4.87 -8.96
CA LEU A 408 -10.20 -4.38 -9.77
C LEU A 408 -10.92 -5.48 -10.56
N GLN A 409 -10.18 -6.44 -11.11
CA GLN A 409 -10.72 -7.47 -11.99
C GLN A 409 -9.94 -8.76 -11.83
N GLY A 410 -10.65 -9.87 -11.67
CA GLY A 410 -9.99 -11.15 -11.53
C GLY A 410 -10.78 -12.18 -10.75
N ASN A 411 -10.25 -13.40 -10.69
CA ASN A 411 -10.67 -14.44 -9.76
C ASN A 411 -9.52 -14.79 -8.81
N ASP A 412 -9.31 -13.90 -7.86
CA ASP A 412 -8.06 -13.89 -7.09
C ASP A 412 -8.18 -14.72 -5.82
N SER A 413 -7.02 -15.12 -5.30
CA SER A 413 -6.93 -15.89 -4.06
C SER A 413 -6.04 -15.20 -3.04
N TYR A 414 -6.54 -15.10 -1.82
CA TYR A 414 -5.89 -14.40 -0.72
C TYR A 414 -5.63 -15.36 0.43
N SER A 415 -4.37 -15.49 0.81
CA SER A 415 -3.94 -16.24 1.97
C SER A 415 -3.14 -15.34 2.91
N CYS A 416 -3.40 -15.45 4.21
CA CYS A 416 -2.52 -14.82 5.20
C CYS A 416 -2.33 -15.67 6.45
N GLY A 417 -1.09 -15.71 6.95
CA GLY A 417 -0.67 -16.45 8.13
C GLY A 417 0.29 -17.60 7.81
N GLY A 418 0.32 -18.63 8.66
CA GLY A 418 1.10 -19.85 8.42
C GLY A 418 2.58 -19.78 8.78
N LEU A 419 3.13 -18.58 9.01
CA LEU A 419 4.54 -18.40 9.37
C LEU A 419 4.78 -18.21 10.87
N VAL A 420 4.11 -17.21 11.47
CA VAL A 420 4.38 -16.78 12.85
C VAL A 420 3.38 -17.43 13.82
N PRO A 421 3.78 -18.40 14.66
CA PRO A 421 2.85 -19.08 15.56
C PRO A 421 2.34 -18.15 16.66
N ASP A 422 1.03 -18.20 16.95
CA ASP A 422 0.46 -17.55 18.12
C ASP A 422 0.91 -18.30 19.38
N GLN A 423 1.84 -17.68 20.11
CA GLN A 423 2.41 -18.27 21.32
C GLN A 423 1.60 -17.98 22.60
N SER A 424 0.45 -17.31 22.51
CA SER A 424 -0.30 -16.90 23.70
C SER A 424 -0.75 -18.10 24.54
N PRO A 425 -0.47 -18.09 25.87
CA PRO A 425 -0.85 -19.20 26.75
C PRO A 425 -2.35 -19.53 26.71
N ALA A 426 -3.19 -18.50 26.54
CA ALA A 426 -4.63 -18.65 26.46
C ALA A 426 -5.12 -19.38 25.20
N ARG A 427 -4.46 -19.22 24.04
CA ARG A 427 -4.79 -20.00 22.83
C ARG A 427 -4.22 -21.41 22.88
N ARG A 428 -2.97 -21.57 23.33
CA ARG A 428 -2.35 -22.90 23.52
C ARG A 428 -3.13 -23.80 24.46
N LYS A 429 -3.83 -23.24 25.46
CA LYS A 429 -4.71 -24.00 26.37
C LYS A 429 -6.04 -24.42 25.73
N ARG A 430 -6.56 -23.65 24.77
CA ARG A 430 -7.89 -23.85 24.17
C ARG A 430 -7.88 -24.74 22.92
N HIS A 431 -6.74 -24.84 22.25
CA HIS A 431 -6.64 -25.56 20.98
C HIS A 431 -5.40 -26.45 20.93
N ALA A 432 -5.56 -27.68 20.43
CA ALA A 432 -4.48 -28.66 20.33
C ALA A 432 -3.58 -28.47 19.09
N LYS A 433 -4.00 -27.66 18.11
CA LYS A 433 -3.25 -27.38 16.89
C LYS A 433 -2.55 -26.02 16.99
N THR A 434 -1.45 -25.87 16.25
CA THR A 434 -0.77 -24.58 16.10
C THR A 434 -1.69 -23.58 15.40
N HIS A 435 -1.78 -22.39 15.96
CA HIS A 435 -2.42 -21.23 15.34
C HIS A 435 -1.35 -20.23 14.93
N TYR A 436 -1.64 -19.42 13.92
CA TYR A 436 -0.72 -18.41 13.40
C TYR A 436 -1.32 -17.02 13.53
N LEU A 437 -0.46 -16.04 13.74
CA LEU A 437 -0.79 -14.63 13.58
C LEU A 437 -0.84 -14.29 12.09
N SER A 438 -1.71 -13.36 11.71
CA SER A 438 -1.95 -12.95 10.32
C SER A 438 -2.13 -11.43 10.23
N MET A 439 -3.15 -10.86 10.88
CA MET A 439 -3.36 -9.40 10.94
C MET A 439 -3.29 -8.74 9.56
N CYS A 440 -3.95 -9.37 8.58
CA CYS A 440 -4.04 -8.95 7.19
C CYS A 440 -5.48 -8.59 6.81
N GLN A 441 -5.71 -8.21 5.54
CA GLN A 441 -7.04 -8.04 4.94
C GLN A 441 -7.80 -6.87 5.56
N GLY A 442 -7.20 -5.68 5.45
CA GLY A 442 -7.75 -4.44 6.01
C GLY A 442 -7.72 -4.37 7.55
N TYR A 443 -6.94 -5.26 8.19
CA TYR A 443 -6.77 -5.22 9.65
C TYR A 443 -5.99 -3.96 10.08
N SER A 444 -6.31 -3.44 11.27
CA SER A 444 -5.62 -2.28 11.84
C SER A 444 -5.57 -2.39 13.36
N PHE A 445 -4.49 -1.87 13.95
CA PHE A 445 -4.42 -1.63 15.39
C PHE A 445 -3.47 -0.49 15.74
N GLY A 446 -3.78 0.21 16.83
CA GLY A 446 -2.92 1.22 17.44
C GLY A 446 -1.90 0.63 18.42
N ILE A 447 -0.94 1.44 18.86
CA ILE A 447 0.02 1.06 19.90
C ILE A 447 -0.74 0.74 21.20
N ARG A 448 -0.50 -0.45 21.76
CA ARG A 448 -0.99 -0.83 23.09
C ARG A 448 0.21 -0.83 24.05
N PRO A 449 0.20 0.00 25.11
CA PRO A 449 1.27 0.01 26.11
C PRO A 449 1.32 -1.27 26.93
#